data_AF-A0A5J4JEE6-F1
#
_entry.id   AF-A0A5J4JEE6-F1
#
_cell.length_a   1.000
_cell.length_b   1.000
_cell.length_c   1.000
_cell.angle_alpha   90.00
_cell.angle_beta   90.00
_cell.angle_gamma   90.00
#
_symmetry.space_group_name_H-M   'P 1'
#
loop_
_entity.id
_entity.type
_entity.pdbx_description
1 polymer ?
#
loop_
_entity_poly.entity_id
_entity_poly.type
_entity_poly.pdbx_seq_one_letter_code
_entity_poly.pdbx_strand_id
1 'polypeptide(L)'
;MNYPLLKMNKEGTLLRPQHTYYSDEYAHAMCDLHLSDVVIEDDKGKLKLRYRLHAKHPHTIEGAMAYSILCPKCHHHLKQVGRSLSYHDLGLYACPFCDKI
;
A
#
# COMPACT_ATOMS: atom_id res chain seq x y z
N MET A 1 8.09 -3.97 -6.32
CA MET A 1 8.66 -4.51 -5.07
C MET A 1 7.54 -4.71 -4.07
N ASN A 2 7.68 -5.67 -3.15
CA ASN A 2 6.69 -5.94 -2.11
C ASN A 2 7.19 -5.47 -0.74
N TYR A 3 6.29 -4.82 0.00
CA TYR A 3 6.56 -4.25 1.30
C TYR A 3 5.56 -4.80 2.33
N PRO A 4 5.92 -5.87 3.05
CA PRO A 4 5.14 -6.34 4.19
C PRO A 4 4.89 -5.21 5.19
N LEU A 5 3.69 -5.15 5.75
CA LEU A 5 3.27 -4.09 6.66
C LEU A 5 3.30 -4.55 8.12
N LEU A 6 4.05 -3.82 8.95
CA LEU A 6 4.03 -3.97 10.40
C LEU A 6 3.02 -3.02 11.03
N LYS A 7 2.25 -3.53 11.99
CA LYS A 7 1.37 -2.72 12.84
C LYS A 7 2.21 -2.02 13.91
N MET A 8 2.09 -0.70 13.98
CA MET A 8 2.90 0.16 14.87
C MET A 8 2.16 0.60 16.13
N ASN A 9 0.83 0.49 16.15
CA ASN A 9 -0.02 0.88 17.28
C ASN A 9 -0.88 -0.28 17.76
N LYS A 10 -1.45 -0.14 18.96
CA LYS A 10 -2.29 -1.18 19.59
C LYS A 10 -3.58 -1.40 18.80
N GLU A 11 -4.11 -0.37 18.16
CA GLU A 11 -5.32 -0.44 17.32
C GLU A 11 -5.05 -1.14 15.98
N GLY A 12 -3.78 -1.33 15.59
CA GLY A 12 -3.39 -2.00 14.36
C GLY A 12 -3.69 -1.21 13.08
N THR A 13 -3.99 0.08 13.20
CA THR A 13 -4.36 0.97 12.09
C THR A 13 -3.17 1.72 11.49
N LEU A 14 -2.09 1.92 12.27
CA LEU A 14 -0.86 2.54 11.78
C LEU A 14 0.09 1.47 11.24
N LEU A 15 0.35 1.51 9.94
CA LEU A 15 1.11 0.50 9.21
C LEU A 15 2.43 1.06 8.69
N ARG A 16 3.53 0.36 8.98
CA ARG A 16 4.87 0.68 8.50
C ARG A 16 5.37 -0.39 7.50
N PRO A 17 5.79 0.00 6.29
CA PRO A 17 6.36 -0.92 5.33
C PRO A 17 7.77 -1.37 5.72
N GLN A 18 8.08 -2.63 5.39
CA GLN A 18 9.42 -3.20 5.46
C GLN A 18 9.97 -3.46 4.06
N HIS A 19 11.27 -3.19 3.87
CA HIS A 19 11.95 -3.52 2.62
C HIS A 19 12.31 -5.00 2.61
N THR A 20 11.79 -5.74 1.64
CA THR A 20 12.05 -7.17 1.47
C THR A 20 12.29 -7.52 0.01
N TYR A 21 12.82 -8.72 -0.23
CA TYR A 21 12.97 -9.29 -1.58
C TYR A 21 11.88 -10.33 -1.88
N TYR A 22 10.70 -10.18 -1.28
CA TYR A 22 9.60 -11.14 -1.49
C TYR A 22 9.05 -11.04 -2.91
N SER A 23 8.87 -12.20 -3.53
CA SER A 23 8.09 -12.30 -4.76
C SER A 23 6.62 -11.98 -4.49
N ASP A 24 5.87 -11.68 -5.55
CA ASP A 24 4.45 -11.38 -5.44
C ASP A 24 3.69 -12.57 -4.84
N GLU A 25 3.98 -13.80 -5.29
CA GLU A 25 3.34 -15.03 -4.80
C GLU A 25 3.61 -15.24 -3.31
N TYR A 26 4.86 -15.05 -2.88
CA TYR A 26 5.24 -15.21 -1.49
C TYR A 26 4.58 -14.16 -0.59
N ALA A 27 4.57 -12.89 -1.03
CA ALA A 27 3.95 -11.80 -0.28
C ALA A 27 2.44 -12.02 -0.11
N HIS A 28 1.74 -12.48 -1.15
CA HIS A 28 0.31 -12.80 -1.09
C HIS A 28 0.02 -14.00 -0.17
N ALA A 29 0.89 -15.01 -0.16
CA ALA A 29 0.68 -16.19 0.69
C ALA A 29 0.99 -15.93 2.17
N MET A 30 2.03 -15.14 2.46
CA MET A 30 2.62 -15.05 3.80
C MET A 30 2.28 -13.77 4.55
N CYS A 31 2.06 -12.65 3.87
CA CYS A 31 1.84 -11.36 4.53
C CYS A 31 0.36 -11.09 4.74
N ASP A 32 -0.04 -10.85 5.99
CA ASP A 32 -1.42 -10.42 6.30
C ASP A 32 -1.80 -9.15 5.53
N LEU A 33 -0.88 -8.19 5.48
CA LEU A 33 -0.97 -6.97 4.69
C LEU A 33 0.39 -6.66 4.07
N HIS A 34 0.40 -6.25 2.80
CA HIS A 34 1.61 -5.74 2.13
C HIS A 34 1.26 -4.65 1.11
N LEU A 35 2.22 -3.78 0.81
CA LEU A 35 2.15 -2.90 -0.37
C LEU A 35 2.91 -3.53 -1.53
N SER A 36 2.41 -3.31 -2.75
CA SER A 36 3.19 -3.54 -3.98
C SER A 36 3.35 -2.24 -4.77
N ASP A 37 4.45 -2.12 -5.51
CA ASP A 37 4.64 -1.04 -6.47
C ASP A 37 3.71 -1.20 -7.67
N VAL A 38 3.02 -0.13 -8.04
CA VAL A 38 2.22 -0.05 -9.26
C VAL A 38 2.64 1.20 -10.03
N VAL A 39 3.05 1.02 -11.28
CA VAL A 39 3.33 2.15 -12.19
C VAL A 39 2.06 2.48 -12.96
N ILE A 40 1.59 3.71 -12.82
CA ILE A 40 0.44 4.22 -13.58
C ILE A 40 0.87 5.42 -14.41
N GLU A 41 0.22 5.60 -15.55
CA GLU A 41 0.36 6.81 -16.36
C GLU A 41 -0.63 7.87 -15.87
N ASP A 42 -0.16 9.10 -15.68
CA ASP A 42 -1.05 10.23 -15.36
C ASP A 42 -1.65 10.86 -16.62
N ASP A 43 -2.61 11.78 -16.44
CA ASP A 43 -3.32 12.44 -17.55
C ASP A 43 -2.40 13.26 -18.49
N LYS A 44 -1.13 13.47 -18.09
CA LYS A 44 -0.11 14.17 -18.88
C LYS A 44 0.88 13.22 -19.53
N GLY A 45 0.64 11.91 -19.45
CA GLY A 45 1.53 10.87 -19.98
C GLY A 45 2.76 10.59 -19.12
N LYS A 46 2.82 11.11 -17.88
CA LYS A 46 3.96 10.88 -16.99
C LYS A 46 3.71 9.64 -16.12
N LEU A 47 4.67 8.72 -16.14
CA LEU A 47 4.65 7.55 -15.28
C LEU A 47 4.83 7.97 -13.80
N LYS A 48 3.93 7.50 -12.96
CA LYS A 48 3.88 7.75 -11.50
C LYS A 48 3.89 6.42 -10.75
N LEU A 49 4.74 6.36 -9.73
CA LEU A 49 4.78 5.24 -8.81
C LEU A 49 3.66 5.38 -7.77
N ARG A 50 2.86 4.34 -7.64
CA ARG A 50 1.82 4.19 -6.63
C ARG A 50 2.03 2.89 -5.86
N TYR A 51 1.31 2.77 -4.75
CA TYR A 51 1.38 1.61 -3.88
C TYR A 51 0.01 0.99 -3.73
N ARG A 52 -0.17 -0.27 -4.13
CA ARG A 52 -1.41 -1.00 -3.90
C ARG A 52 -1.33 -1.70 -2.56
N LEU A 53 -2.35 -1.53 -1.72
CA LEU A 53 -2.49 -2.33 -0.50
C LEU A 53 -3.13 -3.68 -0.83
N HIS A 54 -2.50 -4.76 -0.39
CA HIS A 54 -3.01 -6.11 -0.49
C HIS A 54 -3.26 -6.68 0.90
N ALA A 55 -4.28 -7.53 1.01
CA ALA A 55 -4.64 -8.24 2.22
C ALA A 55 -4.82 -9.74 1.96
N LYS A 56 -4.25 -10.57 2.84
CA LYS A 56 -4.43 -12.01 2.79
C LYS A 56 -5.86 -12.43 3.10
N HIS A 57 -6.51 -11.74 4.03
CA HIS A 57 -7.89 -11.98 4.40
C HIS A 57 -8.81 -10.92 3.78
N PRO A 58 -10.03 -11.28 3.35
CA PRO A 58 -10.95 -10.32 2.76
C PRO A 58 -11.31 -9.20 3.74
N HIS A 59 -11.26 -7.96 3.28
CA HIS A 59 -11.63 -6.77 4.06
C HIS A 59 -12.89 -6.10 3.53
N THR A 60 -13.72 -5.57 4.43
CA THR A 60 -14.75 -4.60 4.03
C THR A 60 -14.08 -3.31 3.54
N ILE A 61 -14.77 -2.58 2.66
CA ILE A 61 -14.27 -1.31 2.11
C ILE A 61 -13.93 -0.34 3.25
N GLU A 62 -14.81 -0.22 4.23
CA GLU A 62 -14.63 0.65 5.40
C GLU A 62 -13.42 0.24 6.26
N GLY A 63 -13.24 -1.06 6.49
CA GLY A 63 -12.10 -1.58 7.25
C GLY A 63 -10.77 -1.28 6.56
N ALA A 64 -10.74 -1.35 5.22
CA ALA A 64 -9.56 -1.01 4.43
C ALA A 64 -9.20 0.48 4.48
N MET A 65 -10.19 1.37 4.61
CA MET A 65 -9.99 2.83 4.68
C MET A 65 -9.47 3.31 6.03
N ALA A 66 -9.56 2.49 7.07
CA ALA A 66 -9.07 2.83 8.41
C ALA A 66 -7.54 2.83 8.53
N TYR A 67 -6.82 2.26 7.56
CA TYR A 67 -5.37 2.15 7.62
C TYR A 67 -4.66 3.46 7.30
N SER A 68 -3.82 3.89 8.24
CA SER A 68 -2.83 4.94 8.05
C SER A 68 -1.49 4.29 7.72
N ILE A 69 -1.03 4.43 6.47
CA ILE A 69 0.14 3.71 5.96
C ILE A 69 1.29 4.67 5.71
N LEU A 70 2.49 4.32 6.17
CA LEU A 70 3.70 5.10 5.91
C LEU A 70 4.30 4.76 4.54
N CYS A 71 4.96 5.73 3.91
CA CYS A 71 5.62 5.56 2.63
C CYS A 71 6.89 4.70 2.78
N PRO A 72 7.11 3.70 1.89
CA PRO A 72 8.33 2.89 1.90
C PRO A 72 9.62 3.70 1.70
N LYS A 73 9.55 4.87 1.04
CA LYS A 73 10.72 5.70 0.72
C LYS A 73 11.02 6.75 1.79
N CYS A 74 10.04 7.57 2.15
CA CYS A 74 10.26 8.75 3.00
C CYS A 74 9.58 8.65 4.38
N HIS A 75 8.91 7.55 4.69
CA HIS A 75 8.18 7.30 5.94
C HIS A 75 7.09 8.33 6.32
N HIS A 76 6.71 9.23 5.41
CA HIS A 76 5.54 10.09 5.59
C HIS A 76 4.26 9.33 5.24
N HIS A 77 3.11 9.82 5.70
CA HIS A 77 1.82 9.18 5.41
C HIS A 77 1.50 9.18 3.91
N LEU A 78 1.09 8.01 3.42
CA LEU A 78 0.52 7.84 2.11
C LEU A 78 -0.93 8.35 2.08
N LYS A 79 -1.35 8.88 0.94
CA LYS A 79 -2.73 9.30 0.68
C LYS A 79 -3.39 8.31 -0.27
N GLN A 80 -4.58 7.84 0.07
CA GLN A 80 -5.36 7.02 -0.85
C GLN A 80 -5.85 7.88 -2.03
N VAL A 81 -5.62 7.38 -3.24
CA VAL A 81 -5.90 8.04 -4.53
C VAL A 81 -6.72 7.16 -5.47
N GLY A 82 -6.92 5.89 -5.12
CA GLY A 82 -7.74 4.97 -5.88
C GLY A 82 -8.52 4.00 -4.98
N ARG A 83 -9.65 3.54 -5.51
CA ARG A 83 -10.53 2.58 -4.84
C ARG A 83 -9.92 1.18 -4.74
N SER A 84 -10.49 0.37 -3.84
CA SER A 84 -10.27 -1.07 -3.81
C SER A 84 -10.78 -1.71 -5.10
N LEU A 85 -10.04 -2.69 -5.61
CA LEU A 85 -10.39 -3.47 -6.79
C LEU A 85 -11.10 -4.77 -6.41
N SER A 86 -10.75 -5.34 -5.26
CA SER A 86 -11.35 -6.56 -4.71
C SER A 86 -11.33 -6.51 -3.18
N TYR A 87 -11.79 -7.58 -2.53
CA TYR A 87 -11.69 -7.73 -1.07
C TYR A 87 -10.25 -7.99 -0.60
N HIS A 88 -9.34 -8.33 -1.51
CA HIS A 88 -7.91 -8.57 -1.25
C HIS A 88 -7.03 -7.44 -1.78
N ASP A 89 -7.43 -6.82 -2.89
CA ASP A 89 -6.74 -5.68 -3.50
C ASP A 89 -7.44 -4.39 -3.09
N LEU A 90 -6.91 -3.78 -2.04
CA LEU A 90 -7.50 -2.64 -1.35
C LEU A 90 -7.07 -1.33 -2.02
N GLY A 91 -7.02 -0.24 -1.26
CA GLY A 91 -6.76 1.11 -1.76
C GLY A 91 -5.47 1.24 -2.56
N LEU A 92 -5.49 2.16 -3.54
CA LEU A 92 -4.28 2.64 -4.22
C LEU A 92 -3.79 3.88 -3.50
N TYR A 93 -2.50 3.95 -3.23
CA TYR A 93 -1.89 5.00 -2.43
C TYR A 93 -0.81 5.75 -3.21
N ALA A 94 -0.72 7.05 -2.99
CA ALA A 94 0.33 7.93 -3.46
C ALA A 94 1.07 8.55 -2.28
N CYS A 95 2.37 8.80 -2.44
CA CYS A 95 3.10 9.59 -1.47
C CYS A 95 3.06 11.07 -1.87
N PRO A 96 2.40 11.96 -1.11
CA PRO A 96 2.31 13.38 -1.46
C PRO A 96 3.65 14.12 -1.36
N PHE A 97 4.67 13.52 -0.75
CA PHE A 97 6.02 14.07 -0.64
C PHE A 97 6.92 13.58 -1.79
N CYS A 98 6.93 12.27 -2.08
CA CYS A 98 7.71 11.74 -3.19
C CYS A 98 7.15 12.15 -4.57
N ASP A 99 5.84 12.36 -4.71
CA ASP A 99 5.23 12.75 -5.99
C ASP A 99 5.52 14.20 -6.41
N LYS A 100 5.93 15.05 -5.46
CA LYS A 100 6.31 16.46 -5.68
C LYS A 100 7.74 16.63 -6.19
N ILE A 101 8.55 15.60 -6.06
CA ILE A 101 9.92 15.52 -6.57
C ILE A 101 9.86 15.10 -8.04
#